data_AF-A0A518G462-F1
#
_entry.id   AF-A0A518G462-F1
#
_cell.length_a   1.000
_cell.length_b   1.000
_cell.length_c   1.000
_cell.angle_alpha   90.00
_cell.angle_beta   90.00
_cell.angle_gamma   90.00
#
_symmetry.space_group_name_H-M   'P 1'
#
loop_
_entity.id
_entity.type
_entity.pdbx_description
1 polymer ?
#
loop_
_entity_poly.entity_id
_entity_poly.type
_entity_poly.pdbx_seq_one_letter_code
_entity_poly.pdbx_strand_id
1 'polypeptide(L)'
;MSKRMMIDDVRDQYAGVAKGALSNESTAVRSIASAFGYSQDELNQLPAEANMGLSCGNPLALAGIREGEVVVDLGCGGGMDVFLAARSVGSAGRVIGIDMTTEMLERARAGQQKLGLTNVEFHQSTIDKLPLPDNSVDCVISNCVINLVSDKLAVFREILRVLKPAGRVALSDIALKQELPSEVKQSVEAYVGCISGAVLIEEYRSLLEQAGFGSVVVTDTGADLNAYAMASDSGCCGGACDSEGKSLHDGLASVMQSFDANAYAASVRVHALKQASTGSVNTIPVLNVQPISKEKTMKTVQVYDKPMCCSTGVCGPDVDPVLPKFAADLDWLKNQGHNVERYNLAQQPQAFIENKEIHHLLSTAGTDCLPVVAVDGEIVSQTVYPSREDLAGWVAGVPAKQLLPVAKPSGGCCGTSGCC
;
A
#
# COMPACT_ATOMS: atom_id res chain seq x y z
N MET A 1 21.90 -5.78 18.49
CA MET A 1 21.11 -7.00 18.83
C MET A 1 21.33 -8.07 17.77
N SER A 2 21.21 -9.35 18.10
CA SER A 2 21.27 -10.44 17.10
C SER A 2 19.96 -10.50 16.30
N LYS A 3 20.01 -10.85 15.00
CA LYS A 3 18.83 -10.97 14.11
C LYS A 3 17.72 -11.85 14.71
N ARG A 4 18.11 -12.93 15.39
CA ARG A 4 17.17 -13.87 16.03
C ARG A 4 16.40 -13.22 17.19
N MET A 5 17.08 -12.38 17.96
CA MET A 5 16.50 -11.69 19.11
C MET A 5 15.45 -10.67 18.66
N MET A 6 15.69 -9.93 17.58
CA MET A 6 14.71 -8.98 17.03
C MET A 6 13.42 -9.64 16.53
N ILE A 7 13.50 -10.81 15.88
CA ILE A 7 12.31 -11.54 15.42
C ILE A 7 11.50 -12.08 16.60
N ASP A 8 12.17 -12.59 17.63
CA ASP A 8 11.50 -13.06 18.85
C ASP A 8 10.82 -11.88 19.57
N ASP A 9 11.47 -10.72 19.68
CA ASP A 9 10.88 -9.51 20.28
C ASP A 9 9.63 -9.03 19.51
N VAL A 10 9.68 -9.00 18.17
CA VAL A 10 8.51 -8.66 17.34
C VAL A 10 7.39 -9.68 17.57
N ARG A 11 7.68 -10.98 17.51
CA ARG A 11 6.68 -12.03 17.72
C ARG A 11 6.01 -11.89 19.08
N ASP A 12 6.79 -11.68 20.14
CA ASP A 12 6.27 -11.63 21.50
C ASP A 12 5.39 -10.39 21.73
N GLN A 13 5.75 -9.24 21.15
CA GLN A 13 4.94 -8.01 21.21
C GLN A 13 3.60 -8.17 20.46
N TYR A 14 3.63 -8.69 19.23
CA TYR A 14 2.40 -8.92 18.46
C TYR A 14 1.53 -10.02 19.07
N ALA A 15 2.12 -11.06 19.67
CA ALA A 15 1.40 -12.04 20.46
C ALA A 15 0.70 -11.40 21.68
N GLY A 16 1.36 -10.43 22.33
CA GLY A 16 0.78 -9.63 23.41
C GLY A 16 -0.45 -8.83 22.94
N VAL A 17 -0.37 -8.19 21.78
CA VAL A 17 -1.52 -7.47 21.18
C VAL A 17 -2.67 -8.43 20.87
N ALA A 18 -2.38 -9.59 20.31
CA ALA A 18 -3.39 -10.61 19.98
C ALA A 18 -4.11 -11.13 21.24
N LYS A 19 -3.41 -11.26 22.37
CA LYS A 19 -3.99 -11.66 23.66
C LYS A 19 -4.73 -10.52 24.38
N GLY A 20 -4.54 -9.29 23.93
CA GLY A 20 -5.15 -8.10 24.51
C GLY A 20 -6.63 -7.92 24.15
N ALA A 21 -7.21 -6.81 24.63
CA ALA A 21 -8.62 -6.50 24.43
C ALA A 21 -8.92 -5.72 23.12
N LEU A 22 -7.89 -5.40 22.32
CA LEU A 22 -8.08 -4.63 21.09
C LEU A 22 -8.88 -5.44 20.07
N SER A 23 -9.90 -4.80 19.50
CA SER A 23 -10.85 -5.42 18.60
C SER A 23 -11.46 -4.41 17.65
N ASN A 24 -12.07 -4.92 16.57
CA ASN A 24 -12.79 -4.09 15.60
C ASN A 24 -14.03 -3.39 16.19
N GLU A 25 -14.45 -3.73 17.41
CA GLU A 25 -15.57 -3.05 18.08
C GLU A 25 -15.14 -1.71 18.71
N SER A 26 -13.83 -1.52 18.94
CA SER A 26 -13.30 -0.28 19.50
C SER A 26 -13.35 0.86 18.48
N THR A 27 -13.93 2.00 18.88
CA THR A 27 -13.97 3.21 18.06
C THR A 27 -12.56 3.73 17.74
N ALA A 28 -11.62 3.62 18.69
CA ALA A 28 -10.24 4.02 18.49
C ALA A 28 -9.55 3.15 17.43
N VAL A 29 -9.71 1.82 17.52
CA VAL A 29 -9.17 0.86 16.55
C VAL A 29 -9.71 1.12 15.14
N ARG A 30 -11.01 1.37 15.01
CA ARG A 30 -11.64 1.70 13.72
C ARG A 30 -11.15 3.04 13.17
N SER A 31 -10.93 4.03 14.03
CA SER A 31 -10.45 5.35 13.62
C SER A 31 -9.05 5.29 12.99
N ILE A 32 -8.17 4.44 13.52
CA ILE A 32 -6.84 4.19 12.92
C ILE A 32 -7.00 3.65 11.50
N ALA A 33 -7.79 2.58 11.31
CA ALA A 33 -8.00 2.01 9.99
C ALA A 33 -8.62 3.03 9.01
N SER A 34 -9.61 3.81 9.45
CA SER A 34 -10.19 4.85 8.60
C SER A 34 -9.20 5.95 8.21
N ALA A 35 -8.29 6.35 9.10
CA ALA A 35 -7.22 7.30 8.77
C ALA A 35 -6.30 6.79 7.64
N PHE A 36 -6.20 5.45 7.50
CA PHE A 36 -5.39 4.79 6.49
C PHE A 36 -6.18 4.28 5.27
N GLY A 37 -7.43 4.70 5.13
CA GLY A 37 -8.21 4.53 3.90
C GLY A 37 -9.18 3.35 3.89
N TYR A 38 -9.51 2.76 5.04
CA TYR A 38 -10.62 1.81 5.14
C TYR A 38 -11.94 2.55 5.37
N SER A 39 -12.93 2.25 4.53
CA SER A 39 -14.29 2.76 4.64
C SER A 39 -15.03 2.17 5.84
N GLN A 40 -16.06 2.87 6.32
CA GLN A 40 -16.90 2.35 7.41
C GLN A 40 -17.63 1.07 7.00
N ASP A 41 -17.98 0.92 5.72
CA ASP A 41 -18.63 -0.28 5.19
C ASP A 41 -17.70 -1.48 5.22
N GLU A 42 -16.42 -1.31 4.87
CA GLU A 42 -15.42 -2.38 5.03
C GLU A 42 -15.27 -2.75 6.51
N LEU A 43 -15.15 -1.76 7.40
CA LEU A 43 -14.99 -2.02 8.84
C LEU A 43 -16.21 -2.70 9.47
N ASN A 44 -17.42 -2.38 9.01
CA ASN A 44 -18.67 -3.02 9.48
C ASN A 44 -18.77 -4.50 9.06
N GLN A 45 -18.02 -4.93 8.04
CA GLN A 45 -18.03 -6.31 7.54
C GLN A 45 -17.05 -7.24 8.27
N LEU A 46 -16.23 -6.69 9.17
CA LEU A 46 -15.18 -7.40 9.89
C LEU A 46 -15.66 -7.87 11.26
N PRO A 47 -15.33 -9.11 11.68
CA PRO A 47 -15.57 -9.57 13.03
C PRO A 47 -14.63 -8.84 14.01
N ALA A 48 -14.99 -8.86 15.30
CA ALA A 48 -14.22 -8.24 16.38
C ALA A 48 -12.73 -8.67 16.37
N GLU A 49 -12.47 -9.92 16.02
CA GLU A 49 -11.14 -10.54 15.97
C GLU A 49 -10.18 -9.96 14.92
N ALA A 50 -10.72 -9.35 13.86
CA ALA A 50 -9.95 -9.10 12.65
C ALA A 50 -9.01 -7.90 12.75
N ASN A 51 -9.43 -6.86 13.48
CA ASN A 51 -8.76 -5.57 13.50
C ASN A 51 -8.32 -5.22 14.92
N MET A 52 -7.04 -4.86 15.06
CA MET A 52 -6.40 -4.44 16.32
C MET A 52 -5.78 -3.05 16.22
N GLY A 53 -5.96 -2.33 15.11
CA GLY A 53 -5.45 -0.97 14.94
C GLY A 53 -3.95 -0.92 14.61
N LEU A 54 -3.43 -1.95 13.92
CA LEU A 54 -2.01 -2.09 13.59
C LEU A 54 -1.67 -1.68 12.14
N SER A 55 -2.66 -1.35 11.32
CA SER A 55 -2.49 -1.00 9.89
C SER A 55 -1.83 0.37 9.69
N CYS A 56 -1.17 0.54 8.55
CA CYS A 56 -0.53 1.80 8.12
C CYS A 56 -0.88 2.25 6.71
N GLY A 57 -1.80 1.54 6.06
CA GLY A 57 -2.38 1.85 4.77
C GLY A 57 -3.49 0.85 4.43
N ASN A 58 -4.02 0.95 3.23
CA ASN A 58 -5.00 0.03 2.67
C ASN A 58 -4.44 -0.56 1.35
N PRO A 59 -3.78 -1.74 1.38
CA PRO A 59 -3.21 -2.33 0.18
C PRO A 59 -4.28 -2.81 -0.82
N LEU A 60 -5.50 -3.11 -0.36
CA LEU A 60 -6.59 -3.60 -1.21
C LEU A 60 -7.03 -2.55 -2.24
N ALA A 61 -6.98 -1.27 -1.87
CA ALA A 61 -7.30 -0.16 -2.77
C ALA A 61 -6.36 -0.07 -3.99
N LEU A 62 -5.18 -0.70 -3.92
CA LEU A 62 -4.17 -0.73 -4.98
C LEU A 62 -4.12 -2.07 -5.68
N ALA A 63 -4.50 -3.13 -4.97
CA ALA A 63 -4.32 -4.50 -5.39
C ALA A 63 -5.19 -4.84 -6.60
N GLY A 64 -6.26 -4.11 -6.90
CA GLY A 64 -7.10 -4.40 -8.09
C GLY A 64 -7.61 -5.85 -8.14
N ILE A 65 -7.92 -6.43 -6.98
CA ILE A 65 -8.29 -7.84 -6.78
C ILE A 65 -9.51 -8.19 -7.62
N ARG A 66 -9.47 -9.36 -8.27
CA ARG A 66 -10.52 -9.84 -9.17
C ARG A 66 -11.12 -11.15 -8.66
N GLU A 67 -12.36 -11.40 -9.09
CA GLU A 67 -13.03 -12.66 -8.86
C GLU A 67 -12.21 -13.83 -9.42
N GLY A 68 -12.09 -14.92 -8.65
CA GLY A 68 -11.34 -16.11 -9.05
C GLY A 68 -9.83 -16.06 -8.77
N GLU A 69 -9.27 -14.92 -8.35
CA GLU A 69 -7.84 -14.81 -8.07
C GLU A 69 -7.41 -15.55 -6.79
N VAL A 70 -6.14 -15.98 -6.78
CA VAL A 70 -5.44 -16.41 -5.57
C VAL A 70 -4.65 -15.22 -5.01
N VAL A 71 -5.04 -14.75 -3.83
CA VAL A 71 -4.42 -13.61 -3.15
C VAL A 71 -3.69 -14.09 -1.90
N VAL A 72 -2.48 -13.59 -1.65
CA VAL A 72 -1.73 -13.84 -0.41
C VAL A 72 -1.58 -12.54 0.36
N ASP A 73 -1.89 -12.57 1.65
CA ASP A 73 -1.65 -11.47 2.60
C ASP A 73 -0.48 -11.83 3.54
N LEU A 74 0.57 -11.00 3.52
CA LEU A 74 1.80 -11.21 4.30
C LEU A 74 1.77 -10.43 5.61
N GLY A 75 1.90 -11.16 6.72
CA GLY A 75 1.68 -10.70 8.09
C GLY A 75 0.22 -10.33 8.31
N CYS A 76 -0.66 -11.27 8.03
CA CYS A 76 -2.11 -11.03 7.98
C CYS A 76 -2.74 -10.69 9.33
N GLY A 77 -2.03 -10.91 10.46
CA GLY A 77 -2.53 -10.64 11.80
C GLY A 77 -3.86 -11.36 12.06
N GLY A 78 -4.85 -10.61 12.54
CA GLY A 78 -6.22 -11.10 12.78
C GLY A 78 -7.03 -11.35 11.51
N GLY A 79 -6.47 -11.11 10.32
CA GLY A 79 -7.08 -11.43 9.03
C GLY A 79 -7.96 -10.33 8.43
N MET A 80 -7.84 -9.07 8.87
CA MET A 80 -8.62 -7.96 8.32
C MET A 80 -8.57 -7.89 6.78
N ASP A 81 -7.37 -7.77 6.23
CA ASP A 81 -7.18 -7.64 4.78
C ASP A 81 -7.54 -8.94 4.05
N VAL A 82 -7.28 -10.10 4.68
CA VAL A 82 -7.72 -11.41 4.19
C VAL A 82 -9.23 -11.48 4.02
N PHE A 83 -10.02 -11.04 5.00
CA PHE A 83 -11.49 -11.14 4.94
C PHE A 83 -12.10 -10.19 3.92
N LEU A 84 -11.53 -8.99 3.77
CA LEU A 84 -11.97 -8.04 2.74
C LEU A 84 -11.62 -8.58 1.35
N ALA A 85 -10.39 -9.07 1.14
CA ALA A 85 -9.99 -9.71 -0.11
C ALA A 85 -10.83 -10.95 -0.44
N ALA A 86 -11.22 -11.74 0.57
CA ALA A 86 -12.02 -12.96 0.37
C ALA A 86 -13.38 -12.68 -0.26
N ARG A 87 -13.94 -11.49 -0.01
CA ARG A 87 -15.17 -11.02 -0.65
C ARG A 87 -14.91 -10.60 -2.10
N SER A 88 -13.81 -9.89 -2.37
CA SER A 88 -13.43 -9.44 -3.71
C SER A 88 -13.14 -10.59 -4.66
N VAL A 89 -12.47 -11.66 -4.20
CA VAL A 89 -12.16 -12.83 -5.04
C VAL A 89 -13.36 -13.77 -5.26
N GLY A 90 -14.44 -13.61 -4.48
CA GLY A 90 -15.62 -14.46 -4.57
C GLY A 90 -15.36 -15.93 -4.22
N SER A 91 -16.37 -16.78 -4.42
CA SER A 91 -16.29 -18.22 -4.09
C SER A 91 -15.39 -19.01 -5.03
N ALA A 92 -15.09 -18.47 -6.22
CA ALA A 92 -14.20 -19.09 -7.19
C ALA A 92 -12.71 -18.83 -6.89
N GLY A 93 -12.41 -17.77 -6.13
CA GLY A 93 -11.04 -17.42 -5.77
C GLY A 93 -10.62 -17.95 -4.41
N ARG A 94 -9.42 -17.58 -3.97
CA ARG A 94 -8.84 -18.03 -2.70
C ARG A 94 -7.99 -16.94 -2.07
N VAL A 95 -8.05 -16.82 -0.75
CA VAL A 95 -7.16 -15.91 -0.01
C VAL A 95 -6.38 -16.67 1.05
N ILE A 96 -5.09 -16.37 1.13
CA ILE A 96 -4.11 -17.06 1.96
C ILE A 96 -3.48 -16.03 2.90
N GLY A 97 -3.72 -16.14 4.20
CA GLY A 97 -3.04 -15.34 5.21
C GLY A 97 -1.78 -16.03 5.72
N ILE A 98 -0.66 -15.30 5.74
CA ILE A 98 0.62 -15.77 6.31
C ILE A 98 0.95 -14.92 7.53
N ASP A 99 1.17 -15.55 8.68
CA ASP A 99 1.67 -14.87 9.87
C ASP A 99 2.63 -15.78 10.65
N MET A 100 3.60 -15.22 11.36
CA MET A 100 4.51 -16.02 12.18
C MET A 100 3.94 -16.33 13.57
N THR A 101 2.93 -15.57 14.01
CA THR A 101 2.41 -15.54 15.38
C THR A 101 1.20 -16.45 15.52
N THR A 102 1.29 -17.47 16.38
CA THR A 102 0.21 -18.42 16.60
C THR A 102 -1.08 -17.74 17.06
N GLU A 103 -0.98 -16.77 17.97
CA GLU A 103 -2.14 -16.10 18.57
C GLU A 103 -2.88 -15.19 17.59
N MET A 104 -2.16 -14.57 16.64
CA MET A 104 -2.80 -13.83 15.54
C MET A 104 -3.60 -14.79 14.66
N LEU A 105 -3.02 -15.93 14.30
CA LEU A 105 -3.68 -16.93 13.48
C LEU A 105 -4.89 -17.57 14.18
N GLU A 106 -4.84 -17.75 15.49
CA GLU A 106 -5.99 -18.20 16.28
C GLU A 106 -7.16 -17.20 16.18
N ARG A 107 -6.89 -15.89 16.31
CA ARG A 107 -7.91 -14.85 16.09
C ARG A 107 -8.43 -14.86 14.66
N ALA A 108 -7.55 -14.96 13.68
CA ALA A 108 -7.93 -15.00 12.27
C ALA A 108 -8.81 -16.21 11.95
N ARG A 109 -8.50 -17.40 12.49
CA ARG A 109 -9.35 -18.59 12.34
C ARG A 109 -10.70 -18.44 13.05
N ALA A 110 -10.74 -17.81 14.23
CA ALA A 110 -11.99 -17.51 14.90
C ALA A 110 -12.87 -16.52 14.09
N GLY A 111 -12.26 -15.48 13.51
CA GLY A 111 -12.92 -14.55 12.60
C GLY A 111 -13.44 -15.24 11.33
N GLN A 112 -12.64 -16.10 10.71
CA GLN A 112 -13.02 -16.91 9.56
C GLN A 112 -14.25 -17.77 9.85
N GLN A 113 -14.26 -18.46 11.00
CA GLN A 113 -15.36 -19.32 11.41
C GLN A 113 -16.65 -18.52 11.61
N LYS A 114 -16.58 -17.34 12.24
CA LYS A 114 -17.74 -16.45 12.43
C LYS A 114 -18.32 -15.94 11.12
N LEU A 115 -17.47 -15.65 10.14
CA LEU A 115 -17.88 -15.20 8.81
C LEU A 115 -18.33 -16.36 7.90
N GLY A 116 -18.07 -17.61 8.27
CA GLY A 116 -18.39 -18.78 7.45
C GLY A 116 -17.59 -18.86 6.14
N LEU A 117 -16.39 -18.28 6.09
CA LEU A 117 -15.56 -18.24 4.88
C LEU A 117 -14.85 -19.57 4.64
N THR A 118 -15.10 -20.17 3.48
CA THR A 118 -14.51 -21.46 3.06
C THR A 118 -13.37 -21.31 2.05
N ASN A 119 -13.22 -20.12 1.45
CA ASN A 119 -12.19 -19.79 0.47
C ASN A 119 -10.96 -19.11 1.09
N VAL A 120 -10.82 -19.19 2.42
CA VAL A 120 -9.70 -18.60 3.18
C VAL A 120 -8.88 -19.69 3.85
N GLU A 121 -7.56 -19.54 3.80
CA GLU A 121 -6.63 -20.36 4.57
C GLU A 121 -5.57 -19.52 5.27
N PHE A 122 -5.03 -20.07 6.34
CA PHE A 122 -4.01 -19.41 7.16
C PHE A 122 -2.84 -20.37 7.37
N HIS A 123 -1.62 -19.89 7.19
CA HIS A 123 -0.41 -20.67 7.44
C HIS A 123 0.52 -19.95 8.40
N GLN A 124 1.07 -20.71 9.35
CA GLN A 124 2.10 -20.21 10.23
C GLN A 124 3.46 -20.30 9.53
N SER A 125 4.02 -19.15 9.15
CA SER A 125 5.35 -19.07 8.55
C SER A 125 5.92 -17.65 8.65
N THR A 126 7.23 -17.53 8.48
CA THR A 126 7.85 -16.23 8.19
C THR A 126 7.68 -15.89 6.71
N ILE A 127 7.70 -14.59 6.39
CA ILE A 127 7.38 -14.10 5.03
C ILE A 127 8.56 -14.22 4.05
N ASP A 128 9.76 -14.54 4.53
CA ASP A 128 10.95 -14.84 3.73
C ASP A 128 11.00 -16.30 3.26
N LYS A 129 10.08 -17.15 3.75
CA LYS A 129 9.97 -18.56 3.35
C LYS A 129 8.50 -18.99 3.36
N LEU A 130 7.81 -18.73 2.26
CA LEU A 130 6.39 -19.00 2.11
C LEU A 130 6.16 -20.49 1.87
N PRO A 131 5.19 -21.12 2.56
CA PRO A 131 4.83 -22.53 2.36
C PRO A 131 3.95 -22.71 1.11
N LEU A 132 4.28 -22.01 0.03
CA LEU A 132 3.52 -21.94 -1.21
C LEU A 132 4.36 -22.36 -2.41
N PRO A 133 3.77 -23.02 -3.42
CA PRO A 133 4.48 -23.37 -4.65
C PRO A 133 4.95 -22.15 -5.45
N ASP A 134 5.87 -22.38 -6.38
CA ASP A 134 6.24 -21.37 -7.37
C ASP A 134 5.05 -21.06 -8.28
N ASN A 135 4.92 -19.81 -8.72
CA ASN A 135 3.92 -19.38 -9.70
C ASN A 135 2.47 -19.81 -9.37
N SER A 136 2.07 -19.75 -8.09
CA SER A 136 0.73 -20.17 -7.65
C SER A 136 -0.19 -19.01 -7.27
N VAL A 137 0.32 -17.78 -7.20
CA VAL A 137 -0.39 -16.61 -6.63
C VAL A 137 -0.59 -15.53 -7.70
N ASP A 138 -1.78 -14.95 -7.79
CA ASP A 138 -2.08 -13.85 -8.73
C ASP A 138 -1.68 -12.49 -8.15
N CYS A 139 -1.96 -12.27 -6.86
CA CYS A 139 -1.67 -11.02 -6.16
C CYS A 139 -1.10 -11.26 -4.76
N VAL A 140 -0.05 -10.54 -4.39
CA VAL A 140 0.46 -10.48 -3.02
C VAL A 140 0.16 -9.11 -2.44
N ILE A 141 -0.42 -9.07 -1.25
CA ILE A 141 -0.64 -7.86 -0.46
C ILE A 141 0.12 -7.93 0.87
N SER A 142 0.40 -6.77 1.45
CA SER A 142 0.93 -6.65 2.82
C SER A 142 0.68 -5.25 3.36
N ASN A 143 0.58 -5.15 4.69
CA ASN A 143 0.33 -3.91 5.40
C ASN A 143 1.29 -3.77 6.60
N CYS A 144 2.36 -2.99 6.44
CA CYS A 144 3.36 -2.69 7.48
C CYS A 144 4.14 -3.88 8.06
N VAL A 145 4.60 -4.81 7.21
CA VAL A 145 5.32 -6.01 7.67
C VAL A 145 6.74 -6.09 7.13
N ILE A 146 7.03 -5.49 5.97
CA ILE A 146 8.36 -5.60 5.33
C ILE A 146 9.43 -4.93 6.18
N ASN A 147 9.07 -3.89 6.93
CA ASN A 147 10.00 -3.22 7.84
C ASN A 147 10.44 -4.07 9.03
N LEU A 148 9.69 -5.12 9.38
CA LEU A 148 9.98 -6.00 10.52
C LEU A 148 10.93 -7.14 10.15
N VAL A 149 11.28 -7.30 8.87
CA VAL A 149 12.19 -8.36 8.42
C VAL A 149 13.64 -7.90 8.34
N SER A 150 14.53 -8.83 8.66
CA SER A 150 15.98 -8.58 8.66
C SER A 150 16.64 -8.66 7.27
N ASP A 151 15.97 -9.29 6.30
CA ASP A 151 16.45 -9.41 4.92
C ASP A 151 15.27 -9.17 3.96
N LYS A 152 15.05 -7.90 3.62
CA LYS A 152 13.98 -7.45 2.73
C LYS A 152 14.14 -8.00 1.32
N LEU A 153 15.38 -8.15 0.84
CA LEU A 153 15.64 -8.67 -0.50
C LEU A 153 15.26 -10.15 -0.61
N ALA A 154 15.52 -10.96 0.43
CA ALA A 154 15.06 -12.34 0.50
C ALA A 154 13.52 -12.42 0.45
N VAL A 155 12.81 -11.57 1.20
CA VAL A 155 11.34 -11.49 1.16
C VAL A 155 10.85 -11.13 -0.24
N PHE A 156 11.39 -10.11 -0.88
CA PHE A 156 10.96 -9.75 -2.24
C PHE A 156 11.23 -10.85 -3.27
N ARG A 157 12.34 -11.58 -3.15
CA ARG A 157 12.59 -12.77 -3.99
C ARG A 157 11.58 -13.88 -3.75
N GLU A 158 11.18 -14.08 -2.51
CA GLU A 158 10.18 -15.08 -2.15
C GLU A 158 8.77 -14.70 -2.66
N ILE A 159 8.41 -13.42 -2.58
CA ILE A 159 7.20 -12.88 -3.21
C ILE A 159 7.24 -13.12 -4.73
N LEU A 160 8.35 -12.78 -5.39
CA LEU A 160 8.51 -13.00 -6.82
C LEU A 160 8.41 -14.49 -7.19
N ARG A 161 8.93 -15.40 -6.34
CA ARG A 161 8.87 -16.85 -6.57
C ARG A 161 7.41 -17.35 -6.64
N VAL A 162 6.59 -16.98 -5.66
CA VAL A 162 5.20 -17.48 -5.55
C VAL A 162 4.25 -16.83 -6.55
N LEU A 163 4.52 -15.60 -6.98
CA LEU A 163 3.70 -14.92 -7.99
C LEU A 163 3.73 -15.67 -9.33
N LYS A 164 2.57 -15.82 -9.96
CA LYS A 164 2.45 -16.25 -11.36
C LYS A 164 3.12 -15.23 -12.29
N PRO A 165 3.53 -15.61 -13.51
CA PRO A 165 3.88 -14.63 -14.54
C PRO A 165 2.74 -13.61 -14.71
N ALA A 166 3.07 -12.33 -14.85
CA ALA A 166 2.13 -11.20 -14.83
C ALA A 166 1.35 -10.99 -13.51
N GLY A 167 1.66 -11.76 -12.46
CA GLY A 167 1.20 -11.51 -11.11
C GLY A 167 1.77 -10.21 -10.54
N ARG A 168 1.11 -9.66 -9.52
CA ARG A 168 1.41 -8.33 -8.99
C ARG A 168 1.55 -8.32 -7.48
N VAL A 169 2.24 -7.29 -6.99
CA VAL A 169 2.35 -7.01 -5.56
C VAL A 169 1.79 -5.62 -5.28
N ALA A 170 1.01 -5.50 -4.20
CA ALA A 170 0.44 -4.25 -3.72
C ALA A 170 0.64 -4.13 -2.20
N LEU A 171 1.56 -3.28 -1.77
CA LEU A 171 1.93 -3.12 -0.36
C LEU A 171 1.54 -1.73 0.14
N SER A 172 1.16 -1.67 1.41
CA SER A 172 1.23 -0.45 2.20
C SER A 172 2.32 -0.64 3.25
N ASP A 173 3.28 0.26 3.33
CA ASP A 173 4.36 0.19 4.32
C ASP A 173 4.84 1.60 4.71
N ILE A 174 5.79 1.68 5.64
CA ILE A 174 6.49 2.92 5.97
C ILE A 174 7.83 2.95 5.22
N ALA A 175 8.16 4.08 4.60
CA ALA A 175 9.48 4.30 4.00
C ALA A 175 10.05 5.64 4.42
N LEU A 176 11.38 5.73 4.44
CA LEU A 176 12.10 6.91 4.90
C LEU A 176 12.26 7.93 3.75
N LYS A 177 11.98 9.20 4.08
CA LYS A 177 12.30 10.38 3.26
C LYS A 177 13.76 10.80 3.44
N GLN A 178 14.33 10.50 4.60
CA GLN A 178 15.71 10.78 5.00
C GLN A 178 16.12 9.88 6.18
N GLU A 179 17.42 9.83 6.46
CA GLU A 179 17.98 9.02 7.53
C GLU A 179 17.42 9.39 8.91
N LEU A 180 16.99 8.37 9.67
CA LEU A 180 16.53 8.53 11.04
C LEU A 180 17.67 8.94 12.00
N PRO A 181 17.37 9.68 13.08
CA PRO A 181 18.31 9.90 14.19
C PRO A 181 18.82 8.58 14.79
N SER A 182 20.06 8.58 15.30
CA SER A 182 20.71 7.38 15.86
C SER A 182 19.90 6.73 16.97
N GLU A 183 19.25 7.55 17.79
CA GLU A 183 18.47 7.14 18.96
C GLU A 183 17.23 6.36 18.50
N VAL A 184 16.56 6.83 17.44
CA VAL A 184 15.38 6.16 16.87
C VAL A 184 15.79 4.87 16.16
N LYS A 185 16.90 4.87 15.41
CA LYS A 185 17.42 3.67 14.73
C LYS A 185 17.73 2.51 15.68
N GLN A 186 18.09 2.81 16.93
CA GLN A 186 18.48 1.81 17.92
C GLN A 186 17.33 1.41 18.86
N SER A 187 16.16 2.06 18.76
CA SER A 187 14.99 1.75 19.58
C SER A 187 14.30 0.48 19.09
N VAL A 188 14.03 -0.42 20.04
CA VAL A 188 13.25 -1.64 19.82
C VAL A 188 11.78 -1.29 19.59
N GLU A 189 11.25 -0.33 20.34
CA GLU A 189 9.88 0.16 20.20
C GLU A 189 9.64 0.76 18.82
N ALA A 190 10.60 1.54 18.30
CA ALA A 190 10.58 2.06 16.94
C ALA A 190 10.66 0.94 15.89
N TYR A 191 11.36 -0.15 16.20
CA TYR A 191 11.49 -1.29 15.29
C TYR A 191 10.18 -2.05 15.19
N VAL A 192 9.59 -2.40 16.34
CA VAL A 192 8.31 -3.12 16.41
C VAL A 192 7.18 -2.27 15.83
N GLY A 193 7.26 -0.93 15.94
CA GLY A 193 6.33 -0.01 15.25
C GLY A 193 6.63 0.27 13.78
N CYS A 194 7.47 -0.55 13.12
CA CYS A 194 7.77 -0.47 11.69
C CYS A 194 8.53 0.78 11.22
N ILE A 195 9.13 1.56 12.13
CA ILE A 195 9.79 2.84 11.82
C ILE A 195 11.29 2.66 11.67
N SER A 196 11.98 2.13 12.69
CA SER A 196 13.45 2.03 12.64
C SER A 196 13.94 0.95 11.67
N GLY A 197 13.06 0.00 11.33
CA GLY A 197 13.31 -1.00 10.28
C GLY A 197 13.01 -0.50 8.86
N ALA A 198 12.45 0.71 8.70
CA ALA A 198 12.15 1.29 7.40
C ALA A 198 13.44 1.66 6.64
N VAL A 199 13.38 1.54 5.31
CA VAL A 199 14.46 1.94 4.40
C VAL A 199 14.06 3.18 3.61
N LEU A 200 15.02 3.85 2.98
CA LEU A 200 14.71 4.99 2.11
C LEU A 200 13.79 4.57 0.96
N ILE A 201 12.91 5.46 0.50
CA ILE A 201 12.00 5.21 -0.63
C ILE A 201 12.73 4.65 -1.86
N GLU A 202 13.88 5.25 -2.21
CA GLU A 202 14.70 4.79 -3.34
C GLU A 202 15.38 3.44 -3.08
N GLU A 203 15.75 3.15 -1.83
CA GLU A 203 16.28 1.84 -1.46
C GLU A 203 15.18 0.77 -1.56
N TYR A 204 13.97 1.07 -1.11
CA TYR A 204 12.81 0.19 -1.24
C TYR A 204 12.55 -0.18 -2.70
N ARG A 205 12.53 0.84 -3.58
CA ARG A 205 12.43 0.66 -5.04
C ARG A 205 13.53 -0.24 -5.57
N SER A 206 14.79 0.07 -5.22
CA SER A 206 15.95 -0.69 -5.68
C SER A 206 15.91 -2.15 -5.24
N LEU A 207 15.45 -2.44 -4.02
CA LEU A 207 15.33 -3.82 -3.51
C LEU A 207 14.31 -4.65 -4.32
N LEU A 208 13.19 -4.05 -4.73
CA LEU A 208 12.22 -4.71 -5.61
C LEU A 208 12.80 -4.98 -7.01
N GLU A 209 13.48 -4.00 -7.58
CA GLU A 209 14.15 -4.15 -8.89
C GLU A 209 15.23 -5.25 -8.82
N GLN A 210 16.06 -5.25 -7.77
CA GLN A 210 17.07 -6.27 -7.53
C GLN A 210 16.49 -7.68 -7.30
N ALA A 211 15.28 -7.76 -6.75
CA ALA A 211 14.57 -9.04 -6.61
C ALA A 211 14.11 -9.58 -7.98
N GLY A 212 13.89 -8.71 -8.97
CA GLY A 212 13.46 -9.06 -10.33
C GLY A 212 12.06 -8.54 -10.70
N PHE A 213 11.50 -7.62 -9.93
CA PHE A 213 10.24 -6.97 -10.29
C PHE A 213 10.44 -5.93 -11.40
N GLY A 214 9.47 -5.85 -12.31
CA GLY A 214 9.30 -4.76 -13.27
C GLY A 214 8.23 -3.78 -12.80
N SER A 215 8.16 -2.63 -13.47
CA SER A 215 7.12 -1.60 -13.25
C SER A 215 6.96 -1.21 -11.77
N VAL A 216 8.09 -1.05 -11.07
CA VAL A 216 8.11 -0.73 -9.63
C VAL A 216 7.67 0.72 -9.42
N VAL A 217 6.65 0.90 -8.59
CA VAL A 217 6.12 2.21 -8.18
C VAL A 217 6.08 2.25 -6.66
N VAL A 218 6.67 3.29 -6.08
CA VAL A 218 6.61 3.59 -4.65
C VAL A 218 6.13 5.04 -4.52
N THR A 219 4.95 5.24 -3.95
CA THR A 219 4.30 6.55 -3.85
C THR A 219 4.06 6.92 -2.39
N ASP A 220 4.51 8.10 -1.97
CA ASP A 220 4.14 8.71 -0.69
C ASP A 220 2.64 9.06 -0.70
N THR A 221 1.89 8.56 0.29
CA THR A 221 0.45 8.80 0.41
C THR A 221 0.10 10.19 0.90
N GLY A 222 1.04 10.89 1.55
CA GLY A 222 0.77 12.10 2.32
C GLY A 222 -0.05 11.86 3.59
N ALA A 223 -0.29 10.60 3.99
CA ALA A 223 -1.00 10.28 5.22
C ALA A 223 -0.20 10.73 6.45
N ASP A 224 -0.91 11.25 7.45
CA ASP A 224 -0.30 11.73 8.69
C ASP A 224 0.04 10.54 9.60
N LEU A 225 1.35 10.27 9.76
CA LEU A 225 1.85 9.20 10.63
C LEU A 225 1.60 9.48 12.13
N ASN A 226 1.25 10.71 12.51
CA ASN A 226 0.85 11.02 13.88
C ASN A 226 -0.50 10.41 14.28
N ALA A 227 -1.24 9.80 13.34
CA ALA A 227 -2.46 9.05 13.65
C ALA A 227 -2.26 8.00 14.76
N TYR A 228 -1.06 7.41 14.85
CA TYR A 228 -0.72 6.47 15.93
C TYR A 228 -0.63 7.11 17.31
N ALA A 229 -0.22 8.38 17.40
CA ALA A 229 -0.17 9.10 18.67
C ALA A 229 -1.58 9.41 19.20
N MET A 230 -2.53 9.70 18.32
CA MET A 230 -3.92 10.02 18.67
C MET A 230 -4.69 8.84 19.29
N ALA A 231 -4.27 7.60 18.99
CA ALA A 231 -4.88 6.39 19.57
C ALA A 231 -4.52 6.16 21.05
N SER A 232 -3.46 6.80 21.55
CA SER A 232 -3.08 6.74 22.96
C SER A 232 -3.90 7.69 23.85
N ASP A 233 -4.55 8.70 23.27
CA ASP A 233 -5.36 9.70 23.98
C ASP A 233 -6.83 9.30 24.18
N SER A 234 -7.29 8.17 23.62
CA SER A 234 -8.61 7.59 23.95
C SER A 234 -8.54 6.84 25.29
N GLY A 235 -8.24 7.62 26.33
CA GLY A 235 -7.94 7.23 27.69
C GLY A 235 -8.78 6.08 28.21
N CYS A 236 -8.04 5.05 28.63
CA CYS A 236 -8.41 4.08 29.62
C CYS A 236 -8.76 4.79 30.95
N CYS A 237 -9.94 5.43 31.03
CA CYS A 237 -10.52 5.90 32.28
C CYS A 237 -11.37 4.78 32.89
N GLY A 238 -10.71 3.71 33.33
CA GLY A 238 -11.34 2.59 34.05
C GLY A 238 -10.24 1.73 34.66
N GLY A 239 -10.10 1.79 35.98
CA GLY A 239 -8.90 1.42 36.71
C GLY A 239 -8.51 -0.06 36.74
N ALA A 240 -7.40 -0.28 37.47
CA ALA A 240 -6.64 -1.50 37.72
C ALA A 240 -5.54 -1.82 36.69
N CYS A 241 -4.48 -1.01 36.70
CA CYS A 241 -3.18 -1.37 36.13
C CYS A 241 -2.26 -1.88 37.26
N ASP A 242 -2.31 -3.19 37.51
CA ASP A 242 -1.23 -3.93 38.17
C ASP A 242 -0.74 -5.02 37.19
N SER A 243 0.25 -4.68 36.39
CA SER A 243 1.36 -5.55 35.93
C SER A 243 2.29 -4.76 35.01
N GLU A 244 3.59 -4.89 35.27
CA GLU A 244 4.66 -4.19 34.57
C GLU A 244 4.75 -4.61 33.09
N GLY A 245 4.36 -3.72 32.18
CA GLY A 245 4.58 -3.86 30.74
C GLY A 245 3.88 -2.73 29.98
N LYS A 246 4.64 -1.78 29.42
CA LYS A 246 4.08 -0.76 28.51
C LYS A 246 3.53 -1.45 27.27
N SER A 247 2.32 -1.11 26.82
CA SER A 247 1.75 -1.72 25.61
C SER A 247 2.54 -1.28 24.36
N LEU A 248 2.47 -2.06 23.28
CA LEU A 248 3.12 -1.71 22.00
C LEU A 248 2.73 -0.30 21.53
N HIS A 249 1.45 0.06 21.67
CA HIS A 249 0.95 1.38 21.31
C HIS A 249 1.55 2.49 22.18
N ASP A 250 1.76 2.26 23.48
CA ASP A 250 2.37 3.26 24.38
C ASP A 250 3.84 3.48 24.06
N GLY A 251 4.57 2.40 23.77
CA GLY A 251 5.98 2.46 23.35
C GLY A 251 6.14 3.22 22.04
N LEU A 252 5.31 2.91 21.05
CA LEU A 252 5.32 3.59 19.76
C LEU A 252 4.92 5.07 19.88
N ALA A 253 3.88 5.38 20.66
CA ALA A 253 3.47 6.76 20.91
C ALA A 253 4.60 7.58 21.54
N SER A 254 5.32 7.03 22.52
CA SER A 254 6.47 7.70 23.13
C SER A 254 7.59 7.98 22.13
N VAL A 255 7.84 7.06 21.19
CA VAL A 255 8.84 7.25 20.13
C VAL A 255 8.35 8.31 19.13
N MET A 256 7.09 8.23 18.68
CA MET A 256 6.50 9.19 17.74
C MET A 256 6.41 10.61 18.31
N GLN A 257 6.31 10.77 19.63
CA GLN A 257 6.34 12.09 20.29
C GLN A 257 7.76 12.67 20.41
N SER A 258 8.80 11.84 20.30
CA SER A 258 10.19 12.27 20.50
C SER A 258 10.83 12.92 19.27
N PHE A 259 10.23 12.76 18.09
CA PHE A 259 10.70 13.37 16.84
C PHE A 259 9.55 13.54 15.84
N ASP A 260 9.71 14.42 14.85
CA ASP A 260 8.70 14.61 13.80
C ASP A 260 8.71 13.44 12.81
N ALA A 261 7.90 12.40 13.06
CA ALA A 261 7.83 11.21 12.22
C ALA A 261 7.54 11.54 10.74
N ASN A 262 6.69 12.52 10.46
CA ASN A 262 6.34 12.93 9.10
C ASN A 262 7.48 13.62 8.35
N ALA A 263 8.44 14.23 9.07
CA ALA A 263 9.64 14.79 8.46
C ALA A 263 10.63 13.71 7.99
N TYR A 264 10.61 12.52 8.61
CA TYR A 264 11.57 11.45 8.33
C TYR A 264 10.98 10.29 7.53
N ALA A 265 9.69 10.03 7.67
CA ALA A 265 9.02 8.87 7.11
C ALA A 265 7.72 9.25 6.40
N ALA A 266 7.24 8.34 5.55
CA ALA A 266 5.96 8.38 4.87
C ALA A 266 5.30 7.01 4.94
N SER A 267 3.97 6.99 5.03
CA SER A 267 3.21 5.82 4.57
C SER A 267 3.28 5.81 3.04
N VAL A 268 3.76 4.70 2.48
CA VAL A 268 3.92 4.51 1.05
C VAL A 268 3.02 3.42 0.51
N ARG A 269 2.60 3.62 -0.72
CA ARG A 269 1.94 2.62 -1.56
C ARG A 269 2.98 2.06 -2.50
N VAL A 270 3.10 0.74 -2.53
CA VAL A 270 4.07 0.04 -3.36
C VAL A 270 3.32 -0.86 -4.32
N HIS A 271 3.59 -0.71 -5.60
CA HIS A 271 3.05 -1.59 -6.63
C HIS A 271 4.19 -2.08 -7.54
N ALA A 272 4.22 -3.36 -7.85
CA ALA A 272 5.18 -3.91 -8.82
C ALA A 272 4.64 -5.17 -9.50
N LEU A 273 5.23 -5.51 -10.66
CA LEU A 273 4.79 -6.63 -11.48
C LEU A 273 5.90 -7.67 -11.65
N LYS A 274 5.51 -8.95 -11.61
CA LYS A 274 6.36 -10.01 -12.12
C LYS A 274 6.26 -10.02 -13.63
N GLN A 275 7.37 -9.79 -14.33
CA GLN A 275 7.39 -9.80 -15.79
C GLN A 275 6.86 -11.14 -16.32
N ALA A 276 6.05 -11.08 -17.38
CA ALA A 276 5.68 -12.27 -18.13
C ALA A 276 6.96 -12.88 -18.71
N SER A 277 7.12 -14.20 -18.63
CA SER A 277 8.28 -14.88 -19.18
C SER A 277 8.28 -14.78 -20.71
N THR A 278 8.85 -13.71 -21.26
CA THR A 278 9.27 -13.65 -22.67
C THR A 278 10.71 -14.12 -22.73
N GLY A 279 10.99 -15.15 -23.53
CA GLY A 279 12.34 -15.70 -23.65
C GLY A 279 13.40 -14.63 -23.92
N SER A 280 14.51 -14.68 -23.16
CA SER A 280 15.82 -14.08 -23.45
C SER A 280 15.81 -12.72 -24.14
N VAL A 281 15.92 -11.64 -23.37
CA VAL A 281 16.46 -10.36 -23.90
C VAL A 281 17.82 -10.12 -23.26
N ASN A 282 18.82 -9.97 -24.13
CA ASN A 282 20.23 -9.79 -23.82
C ASN A 282 20.48 -8.60 -22.87
N THR A 283 21.40 -8.81 -21.93
CA THR A 283 21.97 -7.77 -21.07
C THR A 283 22.70 -6.72 -21.92
N ILE A 284 22.34 -5.44 -21.74
CA ILE A 284 23.09 -4.27 -22.25
C ILE A 284 23.93 -3.73 -21.09
N PRO A 285 25.21 -3.37 -21.29
CA PRO A 285 26.10 -2.97 -20.21
C PRO A 285 25.75 -1.58 -19.65
N VAL A 286 25.94 -1.44 -18.34
CA VAL A 286 25.80 -0.22 -17.54
C VAL A 286 26.74 0.87 -18.09
N LEU A 287 26.18 1.98 -18.55
CA LEU A 287 26.93 3.22 -18.85
C LEU A 287 26.73 4.23 -17.71
N ASN A 288 27.87 4.77 -17.26
CA ASN A 288 28.01 5.83 -16.26
C ASN A 288 27.06 7.02 -16.52
N VAL A 289 26.38 7.47 -15.46
CA VAL A 289 25.60 8.71 -15.47
C VAL A 289 26.32 9.78 -14.66
N GLN A 290 26.63 10.91 -15.33
CA GLN A 290 27.02 12.18 -14.71
C GLN A 290 25.77 13.03 -14.40
N PRO A 291 25.83 13.98 -13.44
CA PRO A 291 24.65 14.65 -12.91
C PRO A 291 24.02 15.63 -13.92
N ILE A 292 22.70 15.54 -14.10
CA ILE A 292 21.91 16.40 -15.01
C ILE A 292 21.23 17.51 -14.22
N SER A 293 21.35 18.73 -14.74
CA SER A 293 20.72 19.97 -14.29
C SER A 293 19.19 19.99 -14.49
N LYS A 294 18.46 20.64 -13.55
CA LYS A 294 17.00 20.82 -13.59
C LYS A 294 16.56 21.80 -14.70
N GLU A 295 16.06 21.27 -15.81
CA GLU A 295 15.11 21.95 -16.70
C GLU A 295 13.79 21.16 -16.72
N LYS A 296 12.66 21.86 -16.66
CA LYS A 296 11.31 21.27 -16.62
C LYS A 296 10.98 20.73 -18.01
N THR A 297 11.30 19.46 -18.27
CA THR A 297 11.03 18.81 -19.56
C THR A 297 9.54 18.51 -19.68
N MET A 298 8.95 18.89 -20.81
CA MET A 298 7.58 18.53 -21.16
C MET A 298 7.49 16.99 -21.28
N LYS A 299 6.44 16.41 -20.72
CA LYS A 299 6.17 14.96 -20.72
C LYS A 299 4.88 14.67 -21.47
N THR A 300 4.79 13.49 -22.06
CA THR A 300 3.56 13.03 -22.74
C THR A 300 2.88 11.96 -21.91
N VAL A 301 1.67 12.26 -21.42
CA VAL A 301 0.83 11.32 -20.67
C VAL A 301 -0.27 10.82 -21.58
N GLN A 302 -0.36 9.51 -21.77
CA GLN A 302 -1.38 8.87 -22.59
C GLN A 302 -2.25 7.97 -21.72
N VAL A 303 -3.56 8.15 -21.78
CA VAL A 303 -4.54 7.32 -21.09
C VAL A 303 -5.32 6.52 -22.12
N TYR A 304 -5.43 5.22 -21.89
CA TYR A 304 -6.16 4.27 -22.72
C TYR A 304 -7.32 3.73 -21.89
N ASP A 305 -8.50 4.31 -22.06
CA ASP A 305 -9.71 3.97 -21.31
C ASP A 305 -10.36 2.67 -21.84
N LYS A 306 -11.12 2.01 -20.95
CA LYS A 306 -12.10 0.98 -21.32
C LYS A 306 -13.08 1.50 -22.38
N PRO A 307 -13.78 0.61 -23.13
CA PRO A 307 -14.88 1.04 -23.97
C PRO A 307 -16.01 1.62 -23.11
N MET A 308 -16.32 2.90 -23.32
CA MET A 308 -17.28 3.66 -22.51
C MET A 308 -17.99 4.75 -23.32
N CYS A 309 -19.15 5.21 -22.86
CA CYS A 309 -19.96 6.21 -23.58
C CYS A 309 -19.30 7.61 -23.59
N CYS A 310 -18.64 8.02 -22.51
CA CYS A 310 -17.91 9.29 -22.41
C CYS A 310 -16.84 9.23 -21.31
N SER A 311 -15.67 9.83 -21.55
CA SER A 311 -14.50 9.85 -20.65
C SER A 311 -14.75 10.48 -19.27
N THR A 312 -15.82 11.25 -19.10
CA THR A 312 -16.21 11.84 -17.81
C THR A 312 -17.11 10.93 -16.99
N GLY A 313 -17.67 9.85 -17.55
CA GLY A 313 -18.57 8.95 -16.81
C GLY A 313 -19.94 9.51 -16.45
N VAL A 314 -20.28 10.74 -16.89
CA VAL A 314 -21.55 11.42 -16.55
C VAL A 314 -22.71 10.95 -17.43
N CYS A 315 -22.42 10.21 -18.50
CA CYS A 315 -23.41 9.71 -19.44
C CYS A 315 -23.75 8.24 -19.14
N GLY A 316 -24.95 7.99 -18.59
CA GLY A 316 -25.43 6.64 -18.29
C GLY A 316 -26.35 6.60 -17.08
N PRO A 317 -27.00 5.46 -16.81
CA PRO A 317 -27.85 5.29 -15.63
C PRO A 317 -27.05 5.29 -14.31
N ASP A 318 -25.78 4.87 -14.35
CA ASP A 318 -24.88 4.82 -13.21
C ASP A 318 -23.63 5.69 -13.48
N VAL A 319 -23.48 6.77 -12.71
CA VAL A 319 -22.35 7.70 -12.83
C VAL A 319 -21.19 7.22 -11.96
N ASP A 320 -20.05 6.92 -12.56
CA ASP A 320 -18.82 6.59 -11.83
C ASP A 320 -18.16 7.89 -11.32
N PRO A 321 -18.09 8.14 -10.00
CA PRO A 321 -17.51 9.37 -9.46
C PRO A 321 -15.99 9.49 -9.65
N VAL A 322 -15.30 8.41 -10.01
CA VAL A 322 -13.85 8.41 -10.28
C VAL A 322 -13.53 9.14 -11.58
N LEU A 323 -14.36 8.98 -12.60
CA LEU A 323 -14.11 9.51 -13.96
C LEU A 323 -14.14 11.05 -14.05
N PRO A 324 -15.08 11.79 -13.42
CA PRO A 324 -15.04 13.24 -13.37
C PRO A 324 -13.82 13.78 -12.64
N LYS A 325 -13.46 13.16 -11.51
CA LYS A 325 -12.28 13.55 -10.73
C LYS A 325 -11.00 13.35 -11.53
N PHE A 326 -10.85 12.18 -12.14
CA PHE A 326 -9.70 11.85 -12.96
C PHE A 326 -9.60 12.78 -14.20
N ALA A 327 -10.72 13.11 -14.83
CA ALA A 327 -10.73 14.10 -15.91
C ALA A 327 -10.21 15.48 -15.46
N ALA A 328 -10.63 15.94 -14.27
CA ALA A 328 -10.13 17.19 -13.69
C ALA A 328 -8.62 17.14 -13.38
N ASP A 329 -8.10 15.98 -12.98
CA ASP A 329 -6.68 15.78 -12.72
C ASP A 329 -5.84 15.78 -14.01
N LEU A 330 -6.37 15.24 -15.12
CA LEU A 330 -5.73 15.34 -16.44
C LEU A 330 -5.74 16.78 -17.00
N ASP A 331 -6.81 17.53 -16.79
CA ASP A 331 -6.85 18.95 -17.18
C ASP A 331 -5.89 19.79 -16.33
N TRP A 332 -5.73 19.45 -15.05
CA TRP A 332 -4.68 20.03 -14.21
C TRP A 332 -3.28 19.77 -14.79
N LEU A 333 -2.98 18.55 -15.25
CA LEU A 333 -1.70 18.21 -15.90
C LEU A 333 -1.46 19.01 -17.19
N LYS A 334 -2.48 19.19 -18.04
CA LYS A 334 -2.38 20.06 -19.23
C LYS A 334 -2.03 21.48 -18.85
N ASN A 335 -2.65 22.02 -17.80
CA ASN A 335 -2.36 23.36 -17.28
C ASN A 335 -0.95 23.49 -16.69
N GLN A 336 -0.31 22.38 -16.30
CA GLN A 336 1.12 22.36 -15.90
C GLN A 336 2.09 22.35 -17.09
N GLY A 337 1.57 22.27 -18.33
CA GLY A 337 2.36 22.31 -19.57
C GLY A 337 2.77 20.95 -20.11
N HIS A 338 2.18 19.85 -19.64
CA HIS A 338 2.42 18.51 -20.18
C HIS A 338 1.46 18.20 -21.33
N ASN A 339 1.89 17.36 -22.28
CA ASN A 339 1.00 16.84 -23.29
C ASN A 339 0.16 15.71 -22.68
N VAL A 340 -1.16 15.80 -22.77
CA VAL A 340 -2.06 14.80 -22.20
C VAL A 340 -3.06 14.36 -23.24
N GLU A 341 -2.99 13.08 -23.58
CA GLU A 341 -3.83 12.42 -24.56
C GLU A 341 -4.66 11.36 -23.85
N ARG A 342 -5.95 11.27 -24.20
CA ARG A 342 -6.86 10.29 -23.61
C ARG A 342 -7.66 9.66 -24.73
N TYR A 343 -7.59 8.35 -24.80
CA TYR A 343 -8.14 7.51 -25.86
C TYR A 343 -9.20 6.59 -25.27
N ASN A 344 -10.37 6.56 -25.88
CA ASN A 344 -11.45 5.63 -25.52
C ASN A 344 -11.53 4.52 -26.56
N LEU A 345 -11.48 3.26 -26.12
CA LEU A 345 -11.45 2.11 -27.04
C LEU A 345 -12.67 2.07 -27.98
N ALA A 346 -13.85 2.50 -27.51
CA ALA A 346 -15.08 2.50 -28.31
C ALA A 346 -15.07 3.56 -29.43
N GLN A 347 -14.30 4.64 -29.25
CA GLN A 347 -14.29 5.80 -30.15
C GLN A 347 -13.01 5.87 -30.99
N GLN A 348 -11.89 5.39 -30.45
CA GLN A 348 -10.54 5.54 -31.01
C GLN A 348 -9.75 4.22 -30.94
N PRO A 349 -10.26 3.09 -31.48
CA PRO A 349 -9.57 1.79 -31.37
C PRO A 349 -8.19 1.79 -32.05
N GLN A 350 -7.98 2.63 -33.05
CA GLN A 350 -6.71 2.73 -33.77
C GLN A 350 -5.53 3.13 -32.86
N ALA A 351 -5.75 4.03 -31.89
CA ALA A 351 -4.70 4.47 -30.97
C ALA A 351 -4.16 3.32 -30.09
N PHE A 352 -5.01 2.33 -29.79
CA PHE A 352 -4.65 1.15 -29.00
C PHE A 352 -3.83 0.12 -29.80
N ILE A 353 -3.89 0.19 -31.14
CA ILE A 353 -3.13 -0.69 -32.04
C ILE A 353 -1.75 -0.06 -32.36
N GLU A 354 -1.69 1.26 -32.46
CA GLU A 354 -0.47 2.00 -32.80
C GLU A 354 0.62 1.90 -31.72
N ASN A 355 0.23 1.86 -30.45
CA ASN A 355 1.16 1.59 -29.36
C ASN A 355 1.34 0.07 -29.19
N LYS A 356 2.55 -0.42 -29.51
CA LYS A 356 2.87 -1.86 -29.48
C LYS A 356 2.68 -2.50 -28.11
N GLU A 357 3.00 -1.79 -27.03
CA GLU A 357 2.85 -2.32 -25.67
C GLU A 357 1.37 -2.45 -25.30
N ILE A 358 0.57 -1.42 -25.58
CA ILE A 358 -0.88 -1.43 -25.35
C ILE A 358 -1.57 -2.50 -26.21
N HIS A 359 -1.19 -2.63 -27.47
CA HIS A 359 -1.73 -3.65 -28.37
C HIS A 359 -1.39 -5.06 -27.87
N HIS A 360 -0.16 -5.28 -27.40
CA HIS A 360 0.24 -6.56 -26.81
C HIS A 360 -0.55 -6.87 -25.54
N LEU A 361 -0.74 -5.86 -24.68
CA LEU A 361 -1.52 -5.95 -23.45
C LEU A 361 -2.98 -6.32 -23.73
N LEU A 362 -3.62 -5.68 -24.69
CA LEU A 362 -4.98 -6.02 -25.13
C LEU A 362 -5.08 -7.41 -25.75
N SER A 363 -4.08 -7.81 -26.54
CA SER A 363 -4.06 -9.12 -27.20
C SER A 363 -3.92 -10.27 -26.21
N THR A 364 -3.33 -10.02 -25.03
CA THR A 364 -3.06 -11.02 -24.00
C THR A 364 -4.11 -11.02 -22.89
N ALA A 365 -4.52 -9.84 -22.43
CA ALA A 365 -5.40 -9.67 -21.28
C ALA A 365 -6.81 -9.15 -21.64
N GLY A 366 -7.12 -8.95 -22.93
CA GLY A 366 -8.39 -8.37 -23.37
C GLY A 366 -8.58 -6.95 -22.87
N THR A 367 -9.82 -6.47 -22.83
CA THR A 367 -10.18 -5.11 -22.34
C THR A 367 -9.99 -4.94 -20.83
N ASP A 368 -9.67 -6.00 -20.10
CA ASP A 368 -9.61 -6.01 -18.64
C ASP A 368 -8.30 -5.43 -18.09
N CYS A 369 -7.31 -5.21 -18.94
CA CYS A 369 -6.10 -4.48 -18.60
C CYS A 369 -6.32 -2.96 -18.53
N LEU A 370 -7.42 -2.46 -19.10
CA LEU A 370 -7.76 -1.04 -19.13
C LEU A 370 -8.38 -0.58 -17.78
N PRO A 371 -8.33 0.72 -17.43
CA PRO A 371 -7.59 1.77 -18.11
C PRO A 371 -6.07 1.54 -17.99
N VAL A 372 -5.31 1.98 -18.99
CA VAL A 372 -3.84 1.99 -18.94
C VAL A 372 -3.35 3.42 -19.03
N VAL A 373 -2.39 3.79 -18.18
CA VAL A 373 -1.71 5.08 -18.27
C VAL A 373 -0.26 4.85 -18.63
N ALA A 374 0.21 5.57 -19.65
CA ALA A 374 1.59 5.58 -20.09
C ALA A 374 2.18 6.99 -20.02
N VAL A 375 3.46 7.11 -19.66
CA VAL A 375 4.20 8.37 -19.64
C VAL A 375 5.44 8.22 -20.50
N ASP A 376 5.60 9.09 -21.49
CA ASP A 376 6.62 9.02 -22.54
C ASP A 376 6.69 7.64 -23.23
N GLY A 377 5.54 6.96 -23.33
CA GLY A 377 5.41 5.65 -23.96
C GLY A 377 5.56 4.45 -23.02
N GLU A 378 6.00 4.64 -21.77
CA GLU A 378 6.13 3.56 -20.78
C GLU A 378 4.87 3.42 -19.93
N ILE A 379 4.37 2.19 -19.76
CA ILE A 379 3.19 1.92 -18.94
C ILE A 379 3.50 2.10 -17.44
N VAL A 380 2.78 3.02 -16.79
CA VAL A 380 2.94 3.35 -15.35
C VAL A 380 1.75 2.93 -14.49
N SER A 381 0.59 2.66 -15.09
CA SER A 381 -0.59 2.16 -14.38
C SER A 381 -1.49 1.35 -15.30
N GLN A 382 -2.18 0.36 -14.74
CA GLN A 382 -3.18 -0.47 -15.42
C GLN A 382 -4.35 -0.73 -14.48
N THR A 383 -5.54 -0.98 -15.03
CA THR A 383 -6.75 -1.42 -14.32
C THR A 383 -7.36 -0.44 -13.33
N VAL A 384 -6.63 0.62 -12.96
CA VAL A 384 -7.06 1.64 -12.00
C VAL A 384 -6.79 3.04 -12.57
N TYR A 385 -7.70 3.98 -12.29
CA TYR A 385 -7.45 5.39 -12.57
C TYR A 385 -6.55 5.98 -11.47
N PRO A 386 -5.36 6.50 -11.80
CA PRO A 386 -4.44 7.02 -10.80
C PRO A 386 -4.88 8.35 -10.20
N SER A 387 -4.37 8.67 -9.02
CA SER A 387 -4.63 9.95 -8.35
C SER A 387 -3.85 11.11 -8.97
N ARG A 388 -4.19 12.35 -8.59
CA ARG A 388 -3.42 13.54 -9.00
C ARG A 388 -1.97 13.46 -8.56
N GLU A 389 -1.72 12.92 -7.37
CA GLU A 389 -0.40 12.76 -6.79
C GLU A 389 0.45 11.79 -7.62
N ASP A 390 -0.13 10.67 -8.04
CA ASP A 390 0.53 9.70 -8.93
C ASP A 390 0.91 10.35 -10.27
N LEU A 391 -0.05 11.05 -10.89
CA LEU A 391 0.14 11.78 -12.15
C LEU A 391 1.25 12.84 -12.06
N ALA A 392 1.25 13.62 -10.97
CA ALA A 392 2.26 14.64 -10.72
C ALA A 392 3.67 14.05 -10.53
N GLY A 393 3.76 12.91 -9.82
CA GLY A 393 5.02 12.20 -9.60
C GLY A 393 5.65 11.70 -10.90
N TRP A 394 4.84 11.21 -11.84
CA TRP A 394 5.37 10.67 -13.11
C TRP A 394 5.88 11.76 -14.06
N VAL A 395 5.21 12.92 -14.12
CA VAL A 395 5.58 13.98 -15.08
C VAL A 395 6.72 14.89 -14.62
N ALA A 396 7.04 14.92 -13.34
CA ALA A 396 8.07 15.82 -12.81
C ALA A 396 9.51 15.36 -13.09
N GLY A 397 9.73 14.14 -13.61
CA GLY A 397 11.07 13.54 -13.70
C GLY A 397 11.79 13.44 -12.34
N VAL A 398 11.02 13.61 -11.26
CA VAL A 398 11.38 13.59 -9.85
C VAL A 398 10.32 12.72 -9.19
N PRO A 399 10.67 11.64 -8.48
CA PRO A 399 9.66 10.89 -7.74
C PRO A 399 9.00 11.82 -6.73
N ALA A 400 7.65 11.92 -6.80
CA ALA A 400 6.72 12.58 -5.87
C ALA A 400 7.36 13.58 -4.90
N LYS A 401 7.95 14.68 -5.39
CA LYS A 401 8.46 15.73 -4.50
C LYS A 401 8.22 17.09 -5.13
N GLN A 402 7.43 17.86 -4.39
CA GLN A 402 7.11 19.27 -4.57
C GLN A 402 6.07 19.56 -5.65
N LEU A 403 4.88 19.99 -5.20
CA LEU A 403 4.30 21.30 -5.48
C LEU A 403 2.95 21.44 -4.69
N LEU A 404 2.99 22.01 -3.47
CA LEU A 404 2.41 23.33 -3.07
C LEU A 404 1.07 23.18 -2.29
N PRO A 405 0.54 24.20 -1.58
CA PRO A 405 1.15 25.33 -0.85
C PRO A 405 0.74 25.32 0.65
N VAL A 406 1.56 25.96 1.50
CA VAL A 406 1.21 26.26 2.90
C VAL A 406 0.07 27.28 2.91
N ALA A 407 -1.12 26.86 3.34
CA ALA A 407 -2.14 27.80 3.79
C ALA A 407 -1.59 28.51 5.04
N LYS A 408 -1.35 29.81 4.94
CA LYS A 408 -1.14 30.65 6.13
C LYS A 408 -2.41 30.53 6.98
N PRO A 409 -2.33 30.21 8.28
CA PRO A 409 -3.47 30.36 9.15
C PRO A 409 -3.75 31.85 9.30
N SER A 410 -4.75 32.33 8.56
CA SER A 410 -5.41 33.59 8.85
C SER A 410 -6.32 33.40 10.06
N GLY A 411 -6.09 34.18 11.11
CA GLY A 411 -7.06 34.40 12.18
C GLY A 411 -6.69 33.73 13.50
N GLY A 412 -5.82 34.40 14.26
CA GLY A 412 -5.80 34.22 15.71
C GLY A 412 -7.17 34.62 16.27
N CYS A 413 -7.82 33.71 16.99
CA CYS A 413 -8.98 34.01 17.81
C CYS A 413 -8.58 33.87 19.28
N CYS A 414 -7.75 34.80 19.74
CA CYS A 414 -7.67 35.12 21.16
C CYS A 414 -8.87 36.02 21.48
N GLY A 415 -9.96 35.41 21.93
CA GLY A 415 -11.09 36.11 22.54
C GLY A 415 -11.08 35.88 24.05
N THR A 416 -10.51 36.82 24.80
CA THR A 416 -10.64 36.91 26.25
C THR A 416 -11.98 37.54 26.63
N SER A 417 -12.99 36.72 26.89
CA SER A 417 -14.24 37.03 27.64
C SER A 417 -15.05 35.73 27.67
N GLY A 418 -15.39 35.08 28.79
CA GLY A 418 -15.96 35.61 30.02
C GLY A 418 -17.48 35.37 30.01
N CYS A 419 -17.97 34.46 30.88
CA CYS A 419 -19.39 34.13 31.21
C CYS A 419 -20.17 33.31 30.17
N CYS A 420 -20.98 32.29 30.48
CA CYS A 420 -21.53 31.73 31.73
C CYS A 420 -21.68 30.20 31.57
#